data_AF-A0A0J8RVA7-F1
#
_entry.id   AF-A0A0J8RVA7-F1
#
_cell.length_a   1.000
_cell.length_b   1.000
_cell.length_c   1.000
_cell.angle_alpha   90.00
_cell.angle_beta   90.00
_cell.angle_gamma   90.00
#
_symmetry.space_group_name_H-M   'P 1'
#
loop_
_entity.id
_entity.type
_entity.pdbx_description
1 polymer ?
#
loop_
_entity_poly.entity_id
_entity_poly.type
_entity_poly.pdbx_seq_one_letter_code
_entity_poly.pdbx_strand_id
1 'polypeptide(L)'
;MPDGKPVDGSLYIYAPNKIAPIIFTAAFTLTGGIHLWQCSHYKSFKLMGLHLLSCLMLTAGFALREYGAFEYLYTKKNLDVYIASTSMIYMAPPILELANYHVLGRILYYVPYCSPLHPGRVLTTFGALSAVVEVLNAIGVAYIANKSLPENLRELGEALIKASLITQIVVISLFYFLAGIFHQRTAKAKVNVRSVMAPLRTMYISTFLILVRCIYRTVEQFDISDTEINSEADLSTLSPAVRYEWYFYVFEASLLLLNSFLWNWRHPGRFLPQSSKVYLAQNGATEIEGPGWNDNRSLLITLLDPFGFFGPRKEKEKPFWETNGHVGTDSNV
;
A
#
# COMPACT_ATOMS: atom_id res chain seq x y z
N MET A 1 -27.54 -8.41 5.26
CA MET A 1 -26.76 -7.91 4.10
C MET A 1 -27.62 -8.14 2.86
N PRO A 2 -27.56 -7.28 1.84
CA PRO A 2 -28.49 -7.37 0.71
C PRO A 2 -28.48 -8.75 0.07
N ASP A 3 -29.63 -9.15 -0.45
CA ASP A 3 -29.97 -10.49 -0.97
C ASP A 3 -29.30 -10.81 -2.32
N GLY A 4 -28.32 -10.00 -2.74
CA GLY A 4 -27.56 -10.17 -3.99
C GLY A 4 -28.41 -9.99 -5.25
N LYS A 5 -29.62 -9.44 -5.12
CA LYS A 5 -30.50 -9.17 -6.25
C LYS A 5 -30.14 -7.82 -6.89
N PRO A 6 -29.97 -7.78 -8.22
CA PRO A 6 -29.83 -6.53 -8.94
C PRO A 6 -31.05 -5.63 -8.71
N VAL A 7 -30.82 -4.32 -8.67
CA VAL A 7 -31.85 -3.28 -8.56
C VAL A 7 -31.65 -2.29 -9.70
N ASP A 8 -32.69 -2.09 -10.50
CA ASP A 8 -32.59 -1.28 -11.71
C ASP A 8 -32.27 0.18 -11.40
N GLY A 9 -31.35 0.74 -12.17
CA GLY A 9 -30.84 2.10 -11.95
C GLY A 9 -29.97 2.26 -10.70
N SER A 10 -29.64 1.19 -9.97
CA SER A 10 -28.66 1.27 -8.86
C SER A 10 -27.25 1.49 -9.38
N LEU A 11 -26.53 2.44 -8.77
CA LEU A 11 -25.10 2.67 -9.02
C LEU A 11 -24.21 1.53 -8.48
N TYR A 12 -24.72 0.75 -7.53
CA TYR A 12 -24.00 -0.35 -6.87
C TYR A 12 -24.41 -1.73 -7.39
N ILE A 13 -25.24 -1.81 -8.45
CA ILE A 13 -25.91 -3.02 -8.95
C ILE A 13 -27.00 -3.54 -8.00
N TYR A 14 -26.75 -3.58 -6.70
CA TYR A 14 -27.68 -4.01 -5.64
C TYR A 14 -28.15 -2.83 -4.78
N ALA A 15 -29.08 -3.08 -3.85
CA ALA A 15 -29.40 -2.13 -2.78
C ALA A 15 -28.33 -2.21 -1.67
N PRO A 16 -27.49 -1.17 -1.49
CA PRO A 16 -26.39 -1.20 -0.53
C PRO A 16 -26.84 -1.18 0.94
N ASN A 17 -25.98 -1.71 1.82
CA ASN A 17 -26.16 -1.69 3.26
C ASN A 17 -25.95 -0.29 3.83
N LYS A 18 -26.94 0.21 4.57
CA LYS A 18 -26.94 1.55 5.16
C LYS A 18 -26.13 1.66 6.46
N ILE A 19 -25.94 0.55 7.17
CA ILE A 19 -25.32 0.52 8.51
C ILE A 19 -23.81 0.26 8.42
N ALA A 20 -23.39 -0.65 7.53
CA ALA A 20 -21.99 -1.04 7.42
C ALA A 20 -21.03 0.14 7.13
N PRO A 21 -21.33 1.06 6.18
CA PRO A 21 -20.48 2.23 5.96
C PRO A 21 -20.28 3.09 7.21
N ILE A 22 -21.30 3.28 8.03
CA ILE A 22 -21.22 4.07 9.27
C ILE A 22 -20.20 3.45 10.24
N ILE A 23 -20.25 2.13 10.40
CA ILE A 23 -19.33 1.39 11.27
C ILE A 23 -17.88 1.57 10.77
N PHE A 24 -17.63 1.42 9.47
CA PHE A 24 -16.30 1.59 8.90
C PHE A 24 -15.82 3.05 8.99
N THR A 25 -16.68 4.03 8.73
CA THR A 25 -16.38 5.46 8.92
C THR A 25 -15.95 5.75 10.35
N ALA A 26 -16.71 5.29 11.34
CA ALA A 26 -16.36 5.48 12.75
C ALA A 26 -15.04 4.77 13.12
N ALA A 27 -14.83 3.55 12.62
CA ALA A 27 -13.63 2.76 12.90
C ALA A 27 -12.36 3.38 12.28
N PHE A 28 -12.42 3.88 11.04
CA PHE A 28 -11.32 4.58 10.39
C PHE A 28 -11.07 5.97 11.00
N THR A 29 -12.12 6.67 11.43
CA THR A 29 -11.98 7.94 12.16
C THR A 29 -11.25 7.73 13.48
N LEU A 30 -11.68 6.75 14.28
CA LEU A 30 -11.04 6.41 15.55
C LEU A 30 -9.58 5.99 15.34
N THR A 31 -9.36 5.11 14.35
CA THR A 31 -8.02 4.64 14.00
C THR A 31 -7.12 5.78 13.56
N GLY A 32 -7.60 6.68 12.70
CA GLY A 32 -6.87 7.85 12.24
C GLY A 32 -6.59 8.85 13.36
N GLY A 33 -7.53 9.06 14.28
CA GLY A 33 -7.34 9.90 15.47
C GLY A 33 -6.26 9.35 16.41
N ILE A 34 -6.27 8.04 16.67
CA ILE A 34 -5.20 7.36 17.42
C ILE A 34 -3.87 7.52 16.68
N HIS A 35 -3.84 7.32 15.36
CA HIS A 35 -2.62 7.48 14.56
C HIS A 35 -2.08 8.91 14.61
N LEU A 36 -2.94 9.92 14.54
CA LEU A 36 -2.57 11.33 14.63
C LEU A 36 -1.91 11.64 15.98
N TRP A 37 -2.50 11.14 17.07
CA TRP A 37 -1.92 11.24 18.40
C TRP A 37 -0.56 10.53 18.49
N GLN A 38 -0.44 9.31 17.95
CA GLN A 38 0.82 8.56 17.91
C GLN A 38 1.90 9.28 17.10
N CYS A 39 1.57 9.81 15.94
CA CYS A 39 2.47 10.59 15.09
C CYS A 39 3.03 11.81 15.84
N SER A 40 2.19 12.47 16.64
CA SER A 40 2.55 13.63 17.44
C SER A 40 3.41 13.22 18.64
N HIS A 41 3.00 12.17 19.36
CA HIS A 41 3.69 11.68 20.55
C HIS A 41 5.08 11.10 20.24
N TYR A 42 5.21 10.29 19.19
CA TYR A 42 6.49 9.68 18.78
C TYR A 42 7.31 10.58 17.82
N LYS A 43 6.81 11.78 17.48
CA LYS A 43 7.43 12.70 16.49
C LYS A 43 7.72 12.01 15.15
N SER A 44 6.81 11.15 14.72
CA SER A 44 6.98 10.25 13.57
C SER A 44 6.14 10.65 12.35
N PHE A 45 5.66 11.89 12.27
CA PHE A 45 4.87 12.39 11.13
C PHE A 45 5.55 12.15 9.77
N LYS A 46 6.87 12.33 9.69
CA LYS A 46 7.61 12.05 8.45
C LYS A 46 7.54 10.56 8.06
N LEU A 47 7.49 9.66 9.04
CA LEU A 47 7.45 8.22 8.84
C LEU A 47 6.05 7.71 8.48
N MET A 48 5.04 8.16 9.23
CA MET A 48 3.69 7.60 9.23
C MET A 48 2.62 8.56 8.69
N GLY A 49 3.00 9.71 8.14
CA GLY A 49 2.04 10.68 7.59
C GLY A 49 1.19 10.12 6.46
N LEU A 50 1.73 9.20 5.66
CA LEU A 50 0.99 8.51 4.60
C LEU A 50 -0.12 7.59 5.15
N HIS A 51 0.11 6.89 6.28
CA HIS A 51 -0.94 6.11 6.96
C HIS A 51 -2.10 6.99 7.41
N LEU A 52 -1.80 8.20 7.93
CA LEU A 52 -2.83 9.15 8.33
C LEU A 52 -3.65 9.61 7.11
N LEU A 53 -2.99 9.90 5.98
CA LEU A 53 -3.67 10.23 4.73
C LEU A 53 -4.60 9.08 4.28
N SER A 54 -4.13 7.84 4.30
CA SER A 54 -4.98 6.67 3.99
C SER A 54 -6.20 6.57 4.92
N CYS A 55 -6.04 6.79 6.23
CA CYS A 55 -7.15 6.77 7.17
C CYS A 55 -8.18 7.88 6.90
N LEU A 56 -7.72 9.09 6.54
CA LEU A 56 -8.59 10.21 6.18
C LEU A 56 -9.38 9.91 4.90
N MET A 57 -8.72 9.34 3.88
CA MET A 57 -9.36 8.95 2.64
C MET A 57 -10.40 7.84 2.85
N LEU A 58 -10.10 6.83 3.65
CA LEU A 58 -11.06 5.77 3.98
C LEU A 58 -12.24 6.33 4.77
N THR A 59 -11.99 7.21 5.75
CA THR A 59 -13.06 7.87 6.51
C THR A 59 -14.00 8.66 5.60
N ALA A 60 -13.45 9.51 4.73
CA ALA A 60 -14.24 10.29 3.79
C ALA A 60 -14.95 9.40 2.76
N GLY A 61 -14.27 8.39 2.24
CA GLY A 61 -14.82 7.44 1.27
C GLY A 61 -16.01 6.65 1.83
N PHE A 62 -15.91 6.11 3.05
CA PHE A 62 -17.02 5.41 3.69
C PHE A 62 -18.15 6.34 4.15
N ALA A 63 -17.85 7.58 4.53
CA ALA A 63 -18.89 8.58 4.82
C ALA A 63 -19.70 8.93 3.56
N LEU A 64 -19.02 9.11 2.42
CA LEU A 64 -19.69 9.31 1.13
C LEU A 64 -20.44 8.04 0.69
N ARG A 65 -19.92 6.85 1.00
CA ARG A 65 -20.59 5.58 0.73
C ARG A 65 -21.89 5.45 1.51
N GLU A 66 -21.93 5.91 2.77
CA GLU A 66 -23.16 5.95 3.56
C GLU A 66 -24.22 6.81 2.87
N TYR A 67 -23.88 8.04 2.50
CA TYR A 67 -24.79 8.91 1.74
C TYR A 67 -25.29 8.20 0.48
N GLY A 68 -24.36 7.60 -0.28
CA GLY A 68 -24.68 6.83 -1.48
C GLY A 68 -25.52 5.57 -1.20
N ALA A 69 -25.53 5.06 0.03
CA ALA A 69 -26.34 3.91 0.41
C ALA A 69 -27.81 4.26 0.64
N PHE A 70 -28.10 5.50 1.02
CA PHE A 70 -29.47 6.03 1.04
C PHE A 70 -29.93 6.52 -0.33
N GLU A 71 -29.01 7.07 -1.13
CA GLU A 71 -29.26 7.68 -2.44
C GLU A 71 -28.61 6.86 -3.58
N TYR A 72 -28.90 5.56 -3.64
CA TYR A 72 -28.20 4.62 -4.52
C TYR A 72 -28.70 4.61 -5.98
N LEU A 73 -29.84 5.25 -6.27
CA LEU A 73 -30.40 5.33 -7.62
C LEU A 73 -29.67 6.36 -8.48
N TYR A 74 -29.58 6.09 -9.78
CA TYR A 74 -28.90 6.91 -10.75
C TYR A 74 -29.51 8.32 -10.81
N THR A 75 -28.67 9.30 -10.49
CA THR A 75 -28.89 10.73 -10.71
C THR A 75 -27.50 11.34 -10.84
N LYS A 76 -27.32 12.41 -11.62
CA LYS A 76 -25.99 13.03 -11.82
C LYS A 76 -25.27 13.32 -10.49
N LYS A 77 -25.99 13.89 -9.51
CA LYS A 77 -25.48 14.14 -8.15
C LYS A 77 -25.02 12.85 -7.45
N ASN A 78 -25.82 11.79 -7.51
CA ASN A 78 -25.53 10.52 -6.82
C ASN A 78 -24.36 9.79 -7.49
N LEU A 79 -24.22 9.91 -8.82
CA LEU A 79 -23.08 9.41 -9.57
C LEU A 79 -21.78 10.11 -9.12
N ASP A 80 -21.78 11.43 -9.00
CA ASP A 80 -20.61 12.18 -8.54
C ASP A 80 -20.17 11.74 -7.14
N VAL A 81 -21.12 11.52 -6.22
CA VAL A 81 -20.85 11.02 -4.87
C VAL A 81 -20.33 9.58 -4.90
N TYR A 82 -20.91 8.71 -5.72
CA TYR A 82 -20.45 7.33 -5.91
C TYR A 82 -19.01 7.27 -6.42
N ILE A 83 -18.68 8.08 -7.42
CA ILE A 83 -17.33 8.19 -7.97
C ILE A 83 -16.37 8.67 -6.88
N ALA A 84 -16.70 9.77 -6.19
CA ALA A 84 -15.85 10.30 -5.12
C ALA A 84 -15.61 9.28 -4.00
N SER A 85 -16.66 8.58 -3.55
CA SER A 85 -16.57 7.51 -2.55
C SER A 85 -15.64 6.39 -3.01
N THR A 86 -15.90 5.85 -4.21
CA THR A 86 -15.16 4.71 -4.77
C THR A 86 -13.69 5.06 -4.99
N SER A 87 -13.40 6.25 -5.54
CA SER A 87 -12.04 6.74 -5.73
C SER A 87 -11.30 6.88 -4.39
N MET A 88 -11.89 7.49 -3.37
CA MET A 88 -11.26 7.64 -2.07
C MET A 88 -10.93 6.29 -1.41
N ILE A 89 -11.84 5.31 -1.52
CA ILE A 89 -11.63 3.97 -0.97
C ILE A 89 -10.52 3.25 -1.73
N TYR A 90 -10.53 3.28 -3.07
CA TYR A 90 -9.56 2.53 -3.89
C TYR A 90 -8.18 3.16 -3.99
N MET A 91 -8.05 4.47 -3.78
CA MET A 91 -6.75 5.14 -3.73
C MET A 91 -6.03 4.97 -2.38
N ALA A 92 -6.74 4.62 -1.31
CA ALA A 92 -6.14 4.46 0.02
C ALA A 92 -5.14 3.29 0.14
N PRO A 93 -5.40 2.07 -0.39
CA PRO A 93 -4.44 0.95 -0.32
C PRO A 93 -3.08 1.23 -0.97
N PRO A 94 -2.97 1.80 -2.20
CA PRO A 94 -1.68 2.15 -2.78
C PRO A 94 -0.87 3.13 -1.92
N ILE A 95 -1.52 4.11 -1.29
CA ILE A 95 -0.87 5.05 -0.36
C ILE A 95 -0.39 4.34 0.91
N LEU A 96 -1.18 3.38 1.41
CA LEU A 96 -0.84 2.57 2.57
C LEU A 96 0.36 1.66 2.28
N GLU A 97 0.46 1.12 1.07
CA GLU A 97 1.61 0.34 0.62
C GLU A 97 2.86 1.22 0.41
N LEU A 98 2.70 2.43 -0.13
CA LEU A 98 3.78 3.41 -0.20
C LEU A 98 4.37 3.70 1.20
N ALA A 99 3.51 3.72 2.22
CA ALA A 99 3.94 3.85 3.60
C ALA A 99 4.71 2.62 4.12
N ASN A 100 4.35 1.40 3.71
CA ASN A 100 5.15 0.19 3.97
C ASN A 100 6.55 0.29 3.34
N TYR A 101 6.66 0.79 2.10
CA TYR A 101 7.95 0.99 1.44
C TYR A 101 8.83 1.97 2.22
N HIS A 102 8.23 3.03 2.75
CA HIS A 102 8.93 4.01 3.57
C HIS A 102 9.43 3.40 4.90
N VAL A 103 8.59 2.58 5.57
CA VAL A 103 8.99 1.86 6.78
C VAL A 103 10.14 0.89 6.50
N LEU A 104 10.09 0.12 5.40
CA LEU A 104 11.21 -0.76 5.03
C LEU A 104 12.49 0.05 4.82
N GLY A 105 12.43 1.14 4.05
CA GLY A 105 13.58 2.03 3.84
C GLY A 105 14.19 2.47 5.18
N ARG A 106 13.37 2.81 6.16
CA ARG A 106 13.82 3.17 7.52
C ARG A 106 14.46 2.02 8.30
N ILE A 107 13.95 0.79 8.16
CA ILE A 107 14.56 -0.40 8.74
C ILE A 107 15.93 -0.65 8.09
N LEU A 108 16.04 -0.48 6.78
CA LEU A 108 17.30 -0.64 6.04
C LEU A 108 18.34 0.42 6.43
N TYR A 109 17.93 1.67 6.70
CA TYR A 109 18.81 2.70 7.26
C TYR A 109 19.35 2.31 8.65
N TYR A 110 18.53 1.63 9.45
CA TYR A 110 18.90 1.22 10.81
C TYR A 110 19.85 0.02 10.83
N VAL A 111 19.77 -0.91 9.86
CA VAL A 111 20.70 -2.05 9.74
C VAL A 111 21.35 -2.09 8.34
N PRO A 112 22.26 -1.15 8.06
CA PRO A 112 22.75 -0.92 6.71
C PRO A 112 23.58 -2.08 6.14
N TYR A 113 24.32 -2.80 6.99
CA TYR A 113 25.18 -3.93 6.60
C TYR A 113 24.38 -5.18 6.18
N CYS A 114 23.10 -5.28 6.53
CA CYS A 114 22.20 -6.33 6.03
C CYS A 114 21.38 -5.89 4.81
N SER A 115 21.50 -4.64 4.37
CA SER A 115 20.62 -4.06 3.35
C SER A 115 20.88 -4.64 1.96
N PRO A 116 19.87 -5.21 1.27
CA PRO A 116 20.01 -5.70 -0.11
C PRO A 116 20.01 -4.59 -1.17
N LEU A 117 19.36 -3.46 -0.85
CA LEU A 117 19.24 -2.28 -1.70
C LEU A 117 19.67 -1.07 -0.89
N HIS A 118 20.10 0.01 -1.54
CA HIS A 118 20.26 1.27 -0.83
C HIS A 118 18.93 1.71 -0.18
N PRO A 119 18.89 2.04 1.12
CA PRO A 119 17.65 2.30 1.86
C PRO A 119 16.74 3.37 1.24
N GLY A 120 17.33 4.48 0.78
CA GLY A 120 16.60 5.56 0.10
C GLY A 120 16.01 5.18 -1.26
N ARG A 121 16.47 4.07 -1.86
CA ARG A 121 15.99 3.62 -3.18
C ARG A 121 14.74 2.76 -3.09
N VAL A 122 14.47 2.13 -1.94
CA VAL A 122 13.26 1.32 -1.78
C VAL A 122 12.03 2.18 -2.04
N LEU A 123 11.95 3.35 -1.41
CA LEU A 123 10.83 4.25 -1.59
C LEU A 123 10.74 4.79 -3.04
N THR A 124 11.86 5.21 -3.63
CA THR A 124 11.83 5.78 -4.99
C THR A 124 11.49 4.73 -6.04
N THR A 125 12.04 3.52 -5.95
CA THR A 125 11.78 2.43 -6.90
C THR A 125 10.35 1.93 -6.81
N PHE A 126 9.94 1.46 -5.63
CA PHE A 126 8.60 0.88 -5.48
C PHE A 126 7.50 1.94 -5.52
N GLY A 127 7.79 3.16 -5.05
CA GLY A 127 6.87 4.29 -5.18
C GLY A 127 6.67 4.71 -6.64
N ALA A 128 7.71 4.73 -7.46
CA ALA A 128 7.58 5.02 -8.89
C ALA A 128 6.87 3.90 -9.65
N LEU A 129 7.19 2.62 -9.36
CA LEU A 129 6.46 1.49 -9.94
C LEU A 129 4.96 1.56 -9.60
N SER A 130 4.64 1.87 -8.34
CA SER A 130 3.25 2.04 -7.90
C SER A 130 2.59 3.25 -8.57
N ALA A 131 3.31 4.37 -8.74
CA ALA A 131 2.79 5.52 -9.47
C ALA A 131 2.46 5.19 -10.95
N VAL A 132 3.29 4.40 -11.62
CA VAL A 132 2.99 3.91 -12.99
C VAL A 132 1.72 3.07 -12.98
N VAL A 133 1.57 2.15 -12.03
CA VAL A 133 0.35 1.34 -11.88
C VAL A 133 -0.89 2.23 -11.70
N GLU A 134 -0.83 3.23 -10.80
CA GLU A 134 -1.96 4.13 -10.55
C GLU A 134 -2.29 5.00 -11.77
N VAL A 135 -1.29 5.42 -12.56
CA VAL A 135 -1.53 6.17 -13.81
C VAL A 135 -2.23 5.29 -14.85
N LEU A 136 -1.78 4.05 -15.03
CA LEU A 136 -2.44 3.10 -15.94
C LEU A 136 -3.90 2.87 -15.54
N ASN A 137 -4.14 2.66 -14.24
CA ASN A 137 -5.47 2.48 -13.68
C ASN A 137 -6.35 3.73 -13.90
N ALA A 138 -5.84 4.92 -13.61
CA ALA A 138 -6.59 6.18 -13.77
C ALA A 138 -6.98 6.44 -15.23
N ILE A 139 -6.06 6.20 -16.18
CA ILE A 139 -6.35 6.32 -17.62
C ILE A 139 -7.39 5.28 -18.03
N GLY A 140 -7.23 4.03 -17.58
CA GLY A 140 -8.18 2.96 -17.89
C GLY A 140 -9.60 3.28 -17.42
N VAL A 141 -9.75 3.73 -16.17
CA VAL A 141 -11.04 4.16 -15.61
C VAL A 141 -11.63 5.34 -16.39
N ALA A 142 -10.82 6.34 -16.74
CA ALA A 142 -11.28 7.50 -17.50
C ALA A 142 -11.80 7.11 -18.90
N TYR A 143 -11.18 6.13 -19.55
CA TYR A 143 -11.59 5.66 -20.87
C TYR A 143 -12.90 4.87 -20.81
N ILE A 144 -13.06 3.97 -19.84
CA ILE A 144 -14.31 3.20 -19.67
C ILE A 144 -15.47 4.11 -19.28
N ALA A 145 -15.23 5.10 -18.42
CA ALA A 145 -16.28 6.01 -17.95
C ALA A 145 -16.81 6.93 -19.07
N ASN A 146 -16.01 7.21 -20.10
CA ASN A 146 -16.38 8.10 -21.18
C ASN A 146 -17.04 7.35 -22.35
N LYS A 147 -18.38 7.23 -22.29
CA LYS A 147 -19.21 6.58 -23.32
C LYS A 147 -19.14 7.23 -24.71
N SER A 148 -18.58 8.44 -24.83
CA SER A 148 -18.40 9.13 -26.11
C SER A 148 -17.13 8.71 -26.86
N LEU A 149 -16.22 7.95 -26.21
CA LEU A 149 -15.02 7.47 -26.86
C LEU A 149 -15.33 6.29 -27.82
N PRO A 150 -14.58 6.18 -28.94
CA PRO A 150 -14.57 5.01 -29.80
C PRO A 150 -14.37 3.70 -29.03
N GLU A 151 -14.97 2.61 -29.51
CA GLU A 151 -14.93 1.30 -28.84
C GLU A 151 -13.50 0.80 -28.59
N ASN A 152 -12.61 0.96 -29.57
CA ASN A 152 -11.21 0.56 -29.44
C ASN A 152 -10.47 1.28 -28.29
N LEU A 153 -10.86 2.52 -27.95
CA LEU A 153 -10.29 3.22 -26.79
C LEU A 153 -10.89 2.74 -25.48
N ARG A 154 -12.15 2.30 -25.48
CA ARG A 154 -12.81 1.70 -24.30
C ARG A 154 -12.22 0.32 -24.00
N GLU A 155 -12.01 -0.51 -25.02
CA GLU A 155 -11.29 -1.80 -24.91
C GLU A 155 -9.86 -1.61 -24.41
N LEU A 156 -9.14 -0.61 -24.93
CA LEU A 156 -7.83 -0.23 -24.41
C LEU A 156 -7.91 0.16 -22.93
N GLY A 157 -8.96 0.90 -22.53
CA GLY A 157 -9.19 1.27 -21.14
C GLY A 157 -9.33 0.05 -20.22
N GLU A 158 -10.10 -0.95 -20.65
CA GLU A 158 -10.25 -2.21 -19.93
C GLU A 158 -8.92 -2.98 -19.81
N ALA A 159 -8.18 -3.08 -20.91
CA ALA A 159 -6.86 -3.71 -20.91
C ALA A 159 -5.88 -3.00 -19.95
N LEU A 160 -5.92 -1.66 -19.90
CA LEU A 160 -5.10 -0.87 -18.98
C LEU A 160 -5.45 -1.12 -17.51
N ILE A 161 -6.74 -1.21 -17.14
CA ILE A 161 -7.14 -1.56 -15.77
C ILE A 161 -6.66 -2.97 -15.43
N LYS A 162 -6.93 -3.97 -16.27
CA LYS A 162 -6.49 -5.37 -16.05
C LYS A 162 -4.97 -5.45 -15.89
N ALA A 163 -4.21 -4.79 -16.76
CA ALA A 163 -2.75 -4.73 -16.69
C ALA A 163 -2.24 -4.04 -15.41
N SER A 164 -2.88 -2.95 -14.98
CA SER A 164 -2.51 -2.23 -13.75
C SER A 164 -2.68 -3.12 -12.51
N LEU A 165 -3.80 -3.85 -12.40
CA LEU A 165 -4.10 -4.72 -11.26
C LEU A 165 -3.14 -5.91 -11.15
N ILE A 166 -2.80 -6.54 -12.29
CA ILE A 166 -1.79 -7.61 -12.33
C ILE A 166 -0.41 -7.04 -11.92
N THR A 167 -0.04 -5.90 -12.48
CA THR A 167 1.24 -5.26 -12.18
C THR A 167 1.33 -4.88 -10.69
N GLN A 168 0.24 -4.42 -10.07
CA GLN A 168 0.18 -4.14 -8.64
C GLN A 168 0.56 -5.36 -7.80
N ILE A 169 0.00 -6.54 -8.11
CA ILE A 169 0.31 -7.80 -7.41
C ILE A 169 1.79 -8.14 -7.56
N VAL A 170 2.35 -7.97 -8.76
CA VAL A 170 3.77 -8.22 -9.02
C VAL A 170 4.65 -7.28 -8.20
N VAL A 171 4.36 -5.98 -8.19
CA VAL A 171 5.14 -4.97 -7.45
C VAL A 171 5.13 -5.26 -5.95
N ILE A 172 3.96 -5.56 -5.38
CA ILE A 172 3.84 -5.93 -3.95
C ILE A 172 4.60 -7.23 -3.65
N SER A 173 4.54 -8.23 -4.53
CA SER A 173 5.25 -9.50 -4.37
C SER A 173 6.77 -9.32 -4.40
N LEU A 174 7.28 -8.46 -5.30
CA LEU A 174 8.69 -8.11 -5.38
C LEU A 174 9.15 -7.38 -4.12
N PHE A 175 8.32 -6.48 -3.57
CA PHE A 175 8.61 -5.82 -2.30
C PHE A 175 8.68 -6.82 -1.13
N TYR A 176 7.72 -7.75 -1.06
CA TYR A 176 7.69 -8.82 -0.07
C TYR A 176 8.94 -9.70 -0.15
N PHE A 177 9.39 -10.02 -1.36
CA PHE A 177 10.61 -10.77 -1.60
C PHE A 177 11.87 -10.00 -1.17
N LEU A 178 11.97 -8.70 -1.46
CA LEU A 178 13.07 -7.85 -1.02
C LEU A 178 13.18 -7.82 0.51
N ALA A 179 12.04 -7.68 1.20
CA ALA A 179 11.97 -7.78 2.65
C ALA A 179 12.44 -9.17 3.15
N GLY A 180 12.05 -10.25 2.45
CA GLY A 180 12.54 -11.61 2.67
C GLY A 180 14.06 -11.74 2.63
N ILE A 181 14.70 -11.17 1.60
CA ILE A 181 16.17 -11.16 1.49
C ILE A 181 16.79 -10.43 2.68
N PHE A 182 16.27 -9.26 3.05
CA PHE A 182 16.75 -8.51 4.20
C PHE A 182 16.62 -9.33 5.49
N HIS A 183 15.47 -9.96 5.72
CA HIS A 183 15.23 -10.82 6.88
C HIS A 183 16.25 -11.97 6.94
N GLN A 184 16.49 -12.67 5.83
CA GLN A 184 17.50 -13.73 5.77
C GLN A 184 18.91 -13.21 6.11
N ARG A 185 19.29 -12.01 5.63
CA ARG A 185 20.57 -11.39 5.94
C ARG A 185 20.70 -11.01 7.42
N THR A 186 19.63 -10.48 8.02
CA THR A 186 19.62 -10.19 9.47
C THR A 186 19.74 -11.46 10.33
N ALA A 187 19.11 -12.56 9.90
CA ALA A 187 19.21 -13.84 10.60
C ALA A 187 20.64 -14.40 10.53
N LYS A 188 21.28 -14.35 9.35
CA LYS A 188 22.68 -14.76 9.16
C LYS A 188 23.64 -13.91 10.00
N ALA A 189 23.41 -12.61 10.08
CA ALA A 189 24.19 -11.68 10.91
C ALA A 189 23.82 -11.73 12.41
N LYS A 190 22.96 -12.66 12.84
CA LYS A 190 22.48 -12.83 14.22
C LYS A 190 21.86 -11.55 14.82
N VAL A 191 21.32 -10.68 13.98
CA VAL A 191 20.65 -9.43 14.40
C VAL A 191 19.21 -9.76 14.78
N ASN A 192 18.99 -10.18 16.01
CA ASN A 192 17.66 -10.49 16.55
C ASN A 192 17.19 -9.46 17.58
N VAL A 193 17.27 -8.18 17.23
CA VAL A 193 16.82 -7.09 18.10
C VAL A 193 15.36 -6.76 17.87
N ARG A 194 14.66 -6.40 18.95
CA ARG A 194 13.23 -6.03 18.90
C ARG A 194 12.98 -4.80 18.03
N SER A 195 13.93 -3.85 17.99
CA SER A 195 13.84 -2.64 17.16
C SER A 195 13.75 -2.91 15.66
N VAL A 196 14.28 -4.06 15.19
CA VAL A 196 14.26 -4.49 13.78
C VAL A 196 13.13 -5.48 13.54
N MET A 197 13.05 -6.52 14.37
CA MET A 197 12.13 -7.63 14.14
C MET A 197 10.67 -7.23 14.35
N ALA A 198 10.41 -6.30 15.27
CA ALA A 198 9.04 -5.85 15.52
C ALA A 198 8.43 -5.12 14.32
N PRO A 199 9.03 -4.05 13.76
CA PRO A 199 8.47 -3.37 12.58
C PRO A 199 8.52 -4.23 11.32
N LEU A 200 9.54 -5.09 11.15
CA LEU A 200 9.62 -6.00 10.00
C LEU A 200 8.46 -7.00 9.98
N ARG A 201 8.11 -7.60 11.13
CA ARG A 201 6.93 -8.49 11.24
C ARG A 201 5.62 -7.75 11.01
N THR A 202 5.48 -6.52 11.52
CA THR A 202 4.30 -5.68 11.27
C THR A 202 4.13 -5.43 9.77
N MET A 203 5.21 -5.07 9.09
CA MET A 203 5.22 -4.82 7.65
C MET A 203 4.84 -6.08 6.85
N TYR A 204 5.34 -7.27 7.20
CA TYR A 204 4.93 -8.50 6.54
C TYR A 204 3.42 -8.74 6.60
N ILE A 205 2.83 -8.57 7.79
CA ILE A 205 1.38 -8.75 7.95
C ILE A 205 0.64 -7.67 7.16
N SER A 206 1.10 -6.41 7.22
CA SER A 206 0.52 -5.27 6.48
C SER A 206 0.51 -5.52 4.97
N THR A 207 1.66 -5.83 4.38
CA THR A 207 1.81 -6.10 2.95
C THR A 207 1.01 -7.34 2.53
N PHE A 208 0.94 -8.37 3.38
CA PHE A 208 0.10 -9.55 3.10
C PHE A 208 -1.39 -9.21 3.03
N LEU A 209 -1.91 -8.40 3.97
CA LEU A 209 -3.30 -7.95 3.95
C LEU A 209 -3.62 -7.14 2.68
N ILE A 210 -2.71 -6.26 2.27
CA ILE A 210 -2.86 -5.47 1.04
C ILE A 210 -2.79 -6.37 -0.19
N LEU A 211 -1.90 -7.38 -0.20
CA LEU A 211 -1.80 -8.35 -1.30
C LEU A 211 -3.11 -9.14 -1.48
N VAL A 212 -3.70 -9.63 -0.41
CA VAL A 212 -4.99 -10.35 -0.46
C VAL A 212 -6.09 -9.44 -1.03
N ARG A 213 -6.14 -8.17 -0.60
CA ARG A 213 -7.06 -7.18 -1.18
C ARG A 213 -6.81 -6.97 -2.67
N CYS A 214 -5.56 -6.85 -3.10
CA CYS A 214 -5.22 -6.69 -4.51
C CYS A 214 -5.63 -7.89 -5.34
N ILE A 215 -5.49 -9.12 -4.83
CA ILE A 215 -5.98 -10.33 -5.49
C ILE A 215 -7.50 -10.29 -5.64
N TYR A 216 -8.23 -9.97 -4.56
CA TYR A 216 -9.69 -9.82 -4.61
C TYR A 216 -10.10 -8.78 -5.66
N ARG A 217 -9.47 -7.60 -5.66
CA ARG A 217 -9.78 -6.52 -6.61
C ARG A 217 -9.50 -6.92 -8.05
N THR A 218 -8.44 -7.68 -8.29
CA THR A 218 -8.17 -8.26 -9.61
C THR A 218 -9.28 -9.21 -10.02
N VAL A 219 -9.64 -10.19 -9.19
CA VAL A 219 -10.72 -11.15 -9.51
C VAL A 219 -12.04 -10.42 -9.78
N GLU A 220 -12.43 -9.49 -8.90
CA GLU A 220 -13.64 -8.68 -9.06
C GLU A 220 -13.66 -7.91 -10.38
N GLN A 221 -12.54 -7.32 -10.79
CA GLN A 221 -12.47 -6.58 -12.06
C GLN A 221 -12.56 -7.49 -13.28
N PHE A 222 -11.93 -8.68 -13.24
CA PHE A 222 -12.02 -9.64 -14.34
C PHE A 222 -13.47 -10.16 -14.48
N ASP A 223 -14.14 -10.45 -13.37
CA ASP A 223 -15.54 -10.87 -13.36
C ASP A 223 -16.48 -9.80 -13.95
N ILE A 224 -16.24 -8.51 -13.66
CA ILE A 224 -17.00 -7.39 -14.22
C ILE A 224 -16.77 -7.27 -15.74
N SER A 225 -15.53 -7.42 -16.17
CA SER A 225 -15.13 -7.26 -17.56
C SER A 225 -15.62 -8.38 -18.47
N ASP A 226 -15.61 -9.63 -17.99
CA ASP A 226 -16.00 -10.80 -18.80
C ASP A 226 -17.53 -10.91 -18.99
N THR A 227 -18.30 -10.14 -18.21
CA THR A 227 -19.75 -10.07 -18.34
C THR A 227 -20.11 -8.84 -19.17
N GLU A 228 -20.50 -9.03 -20.44
CA GLU A 228 -21.12 -7.94 -21.21
C GLU A 228 -22.43 -7.53 -20.54
N ILE A 229 -22.44 -6.42 -19.81
CA ILE A 229 -23.65 -5.92 -19.12
C ILE A 229 -24.59 -5.31 -20.17
N ASN A 230 -25.32 -6.17 -20.89
CA ASN A 230 -26.26 -5.77 -21.93
C ASN A 230 -27.73 -5.85 -21.46
N SER A 231 -28.05 -6.58 -20.37
CA SER A 231 -29.42 -6.73 -19.86
C SER A 231 -29.50 -7.08 -18.37
N GLU A 232 -30.67 -6.84 -17.74
CA GLU A 232 -30.96 -7.22 -16.33
C GLU A 232 -30.80 -8.73 -16.07
N ALA A 233 -31.05 -9.56 -17.09
CA ALA A 233 -30.81 -11.01 -17.02
C ALA A 233 -29.32 -11.35 -16.80
N ASP A 234 -28.41 -10.56 -17.39
CA ASP A 234 -26.96 -10.75 -17.28
C ASP A 234 -26.41 -10.26 -15.93
N LEU A 235 -27.07 -9.29 -15.28
CA LEU A 235 -26.69 -8.87 -13.92
C LEU A 235 -26.91 -9.99 -12.89
N SER A 236 -27.80 -10.95 -13.18
CA SER A 236 -28.03 -12.12 -12.34
C SER A 236 -27.01 -13.25 -12.56
N THR A 237 -26.31 -13.26 -13.71
CA THR A 237 -25.25 -14.24 -14.01
C THR A 237 -23.87 -13.78 -13.52
N LEU A 238 -23.75 -12.52 -13.08
CA LEU A 238 -22.54 -11.99 -12.45
C LEU A 238 -22.04 -12.88 -11.30
N SER A 239 -20.71 -12.93 -11.17
CA SER A 239 -20.02 -13.62 -10.08
C SER A 239 -20.55 -13.17 -8.71
N PRO A 240 -20.66 -14.08 -7.73
CA PRO A 240 -21.06 -13.74 -6.37
C PRO A 240 -20.22 -12.59 -5.76
N ALA A 241 -18.95 -12.46 -6.15
CA ALA A 241 -18.06 -11.41 -5.66
C ALA A 241 -18.58 -9.99 -5.98
N VAL A 242 -19.19 -9.80 -7.16
CA VAL A 242 -19.74 -8.52 -7.60
C VAL A 242 -21.16 -8.31 -7.08
N ARG A 243 -21.95 -9.39 -6.99
CA ARG A 243 -23.36 -9.31 -6.58
C ARG A 243 -23.55 -9.12 -5.09
N TYR A 244 -22.71 -9.73 -4.27
CA TYR A 244 -22.86 -9.69 -2.82
C TYR A 244 -21.93 -8.67 -2.19
N GLU A 245 -22.52 -7.59 -1.68
CA GLU A 245 -21.79 -6.49 -1.04
C GLU A 245 -20.87 -6.93 0.12
N TRP A 246 -21.17 -8.06 0.77
CA TRP A 246 -20.36 -8.51 1.89
C TRP A 246 -18.92 -8.86 1.50
N TYR A 247 -18.66 -9.26 0.25
CA TYR A 247 -17.30 -9.49 -0.24
C TYR A 247 -16.48 -8.20 -0.19
N PHE A 248 -17.05 -7.08 -0.63
CA PHE A 248 -16.44 -5.76 -0.50
C PHE A 248 -16.11 -5.43 0.96
N TYR A 249 -17.04 -5.60 1.90
CA TYR A 249 -16.73 -5.29 3.31
C TYR A 249 -15.66 -6.21 3.92
N VAL A 250 -15.60 -7.48 3.51
CA VAL A 250 -14.61 -8.43 4.04
C VAL A 250 -13.23 -8.21 3.42
N PHE A 251 -13.14 -8.21 2.09
CA PHE A 251 -11.87 -8.19 1.36
C PHE A 251 -11.34 -6.79 1.06
N GLU A 252 -12.20 -5.77 1.00
CA GLU A 252 -11.78 -4.38 0.82
C GLU A 252 -11.68 -3.68 2.18
N ALA A 253 -12.81 -3.55 2.88
CA ALA A 253 -12.90 -2.68 4.05
C ALA A 253 -12.19 -3.27 5.29
N SER A 254 -12.46 -4.54 5.60
CA SER A 254 -11.95 -5.17 6.83
C SER A 254 -10.44 -5.41 6.77
N LEU A 255 -9.88 -5.79 5.62
CA LEU A 255 -8.43 -5.95 5.48
C LEU A 255 -7.67 -4.65 5.73
N LEU A 256 -8.17 -3.52 5.20
CA LEU A 256 -7.58 -2.20 5.42
C LEU A 256 -7.78 -1.72 6.86
N LEU A 257 -8.92 -2.02 7.48
CA LEU A 257 -9.16 -1.68 8.89
C LEU A 257 -8.23 -2.47 9.81
N LEU A 258 -8.09 -3.78 9.59
CA LEU A 258 -7.14 -4.63 10.32
C LEU A 258 -5.71 -4.12 10.14
N ASN A 259 -5.33 -3.71 8.94
CA ASN A 259 -4.01 -3.14 8.70
C ASN A 259 -3.80 -1.82 9.45
N SER A 260 -4.80 -0.94 9.45
CA SER A 260 -4.71 0.35 10.15
C SER A 260 -4.63 0.15 11.67
N PHE A 261 -5.39 -0.80 12.22
CA PHE A 261 -5.30 -1.18 13.63
C PHE A 261 -3.94 -1.82 13.98
N LEU A 262 -3.40 -2.66 13.09
CA LEU A 262 -2.08 -3.26 13.26
C LEU A 262 -0.99 -2.19 13.41
N TRP A 263 -1.02 -1.15 12.58
CA TRP A 263 -0.08 -0.02 12.67
C TRP A 263 -0.31 0.85 13.91
N ASN A 264 -1.56 1.01 14.37
CA ASN A 264 -1.84 1.60 15.68
C ASN A 264 -1.20 0.80 16.82
N TRP A 265 -1.36 -0.51 16.82
CA TRP A 265 -0.86 -1.37 17.90
C TRP A 265 0.67 -1.45 17.91
N ARG A 266 1.28 -1.61 16.74
CA ARG A 266 2.73 -1.82 16.55
C ARG A 266 3.40 -0.64 15.84
N HIS A 267 3.08 0.56 16.28
CA HIS A 267 3.56 1.79 15.68
C HIS A 267 5.11 1.83 15.61
N PRO A 268 5.72 2.07 14.43
CA PRO A 268 7.16 1.91 14.23
C PRO A 268 8.00 2.93 15.00
N GLY A 269 7.44 4.09 15.34
CA GLY A 269 8.09 5.09 16.20
C GLY A 269 8.38 4.61 17.64
N ARG A 270 7.87 3.44 18.05
CA ARG A 270 8.25 2.78 19.32
C ARG A 270 9.54 1.98 19.22
N PHE A 271 9.97 1.65 18.01
CA PHE A 271 11.02 0.66 17.75
C PHE A 271 12.20 1.26 16.99
N LEU A 272 11.94 2.20 16.07
CA LEU A 272 12.95 2.83 15.25
C LEU A 272 13.35 4.20 15.81
N PRO A 273 14.64 4.60 15.70
CA PRO A 273 15.09 5.92 16.11
C PRO A 273 14.44 7.01 15.26
N GLN A 274 14.37 8.24 15.76
CA GLN A 274 13.77 9.36 15.01
C GLN A 274 14.62 9.75 13.78
N SER A 275 15.94 9.83 13.94
CA SER A 275 16.87 10.19 12.86
C SER A 275 17.19 8.99 11.96
N SER A 276 17.26 9.20 10.64
CA SER A 276 17.73 8.15 9.68
C SER A 276 19.24 7.95 9.74
N LYS A 277 19.96 8.81 10.46
CA LYS A 277 21.43 8.73 10.60
C LYS A 277 21.85 7.74 11.69
N VAL A 278 20.94 7.38 12.59
CA VAL A 278 21.21 6.42 13.65
C VAL A 278 21.06 5.01 13.09
N TYR A 279 22.11 4.21 13.25
CA TYR A 279 22.15 2.81 12.83
C TYR A 279 22.65 1.92 13.97
N LEU A 280 22.26 0.65 13.93
CA LEU A 280 22.69 -0.37 14.88
C LEU A 280 24.11 -0.82 14.53
N ALA A 281 25.00 -0.86 15.51
CA ALA A 281 26.33 -1.42 15.34
C ALA A 281 26.28 -2.94 15.16
N GLN A 282 27.33 -3.52 14.59
CA GLN A 282 27.40 -4.96 14.29
C GLN A 282 27.33 -5.85 15.54
N ASN A 283 27.60 -5.29 16.72
CA ASN A 283 27.42 -5.98 18.00
C ASN A 283 25.94 -6.18 18.40
N GLY A 284 24.99 -5.62 17.64
CA GLY A 284 23.56 -5.78 17.87
C GLY A 284 23.01 -5.04 19.09
N ALA A 285 23.78 -4.15 19.71
CA ALA A 285 23.39 -3.47 20.95
C ALA A 285 23.60 -1.95 20.93
N THR A 286 24.67 -1.47 20.28
CA THR A 286 25.02 -0.05 20.31
C THR A 286 24.38 0.69 19.14
N GLU A 287 23.69 1.79 19.40
CA GLU A 287 23.21 2.71 18.36
C GLU A 287 24.26 3.80 18.12
N ILE A 288 24.60 4.04 16.86
CA ILE A 288 25.64 4.99 16.45
C ILE A 288 25.04 5.99 15.46
N GLU A 289 25.35 7.28 15.64
CA GLU A 289 25.04 8.28 14.64
C GLU A 289 26.10 8.26 13.53
N GLY A 290 25.70 7.85 12.33
CA GLY A 290 26.54 7.82 11.14
C GLY A 290 26.43 9.09 10.30
N PRO A 291 27.27 9.21 9.25
CA PRO A 291 27.20 10.34 8.31
C PRO A 291 25.88 10.39 7.52
N GLY A 292 25.07 9.32 7.57
CA GLY A 292 23.91 9.10 6.72
C GLY A 292 24.31 8.49 5.37
N TRP A 293 23.33 7.92 4.66
CA TRP A 293 23.55 7.38 3.32
C TRP A 293 23.21 8.45 2.29
N ASN A 294 24.22 9.18 1.82
CA ASN A 294 24.06 10.18 0.76
C ASN A 294 24.14 9.49 -0.61
N ASP A 295 23.02 9.48 -1.33
CA ASP A 295 23.01 9.11 -2.75
C ASP A 295 22.93 10.39 -3.59
N ASN A 296 24.08 10.85 -4.10
CA ASN A 296 24.15 12.06 -4.95
C ASN A 296 23.66 11.80 -6.40
N ARG A 297 23.03 10.65 -6.68
CA ARG A 297 22.49 10.31 -8.00
C ARG A 297 21.18 11.05 -8.25
N SER A 298 20.91 11.41 -9.50
CA SER A 298 19.62 11.98 -9.88
C SER A 298 18.49 10.96 -9.66
N LEU A 299 17.26 11.46 -9.44
CA LEU A 299 16.09 10.61 -9.23
C LEU A 299 15.84 9.65 -10.42
N LEU A 300 16.10 10.10 -11.66
CA LEU A 300 15.95 9.27 -12.87
C LEU A 300 16.94 8.11 -12.92
N ILE A 301 18.21 8.34 -12.58
CA ILE A 301 19.22 7.27 -12.53
C ILE A 301 18.88 6.27 -11.42
N THR A 302 18.39 6.76 -10.28
CA THR A 302 17.95 5.92 -9.16
C THR A 302 16.75 5.04 -9.53
N LEU A 303 15.86 5.56 -10.37
CA LEU A 303 14.70 4.83 -10.86
C LEU A 303 15.09 3.74 -11.87
N LEU A 304 15.97 4.06 -12.83
CA LEU A 304 16.39 3.14 -13.89
C LEU A 304 17.39 2.09 -13.41
N ASP A 305 18.17 2.41 -12.37
CA ASP A 305 19.18 1.53 -11.80
C ASP A 305 19.09 1.48 -10.26
N PRO A 306 18.03 0.84 -9.72
CA PRO A 306 17.80 0.82 -8.28
C PRO A 306 18.88 0.00 -7.55
N PHE A 307 19.36 -1.08 -8.17
CA PHE A 307 20.40 -1.96 -7.62
C PHE A 307 21.82 -1.40 -7.80
N GLY A 308 22.01 -0.40 -8.66
CA GLY A 308 23.30 0.26 -8.85
C GLY A 308 24.24 -0.46 -9.82
N PHE A 309 23.72 -1.25 -10.76
CA PHE A 309 24.48 -2.00 -11.76
C PHE A 309 25.16 -1.13 -12.82
N PHE A 310 24.60 0.04 -13.16
CA PHE A 310 25.02 0.88 -14.29
C PHE A 310 25.65 2.23 -13.88
N GLY A 311 25.64 2.57 -12.60
CA GLY A 311 26.27 3.80 -12.10
C GLY A 311 27.81 3.74 -12.06
N PRO A 312 28.50 4.90 -12.02
CA PRO A 312 29.95 4.95 -11.95
C PRO A 312 30.45 4.19 -10.71
N ARG A 313 31.38 3.25 -10.92
CA ARG A 313 32.18 2.63 -9.85
C ARG A 313 33.04 3.73 -9.21
N LYS A 314 32.50 4.45 -8.24
CA LYS A 314 33.36 5.18 -7.29
C LYS A 314 34.28 4.17 -6.62
N GLU A 315 35.52 4.57 -6.32
CA GLU A 315 36.39 3.79 -5.43
C GLU A 315 35.56 3.34 -4.23
N LYS A 316 35.66 2.04 -3.90
CA LYS A 316 34.94 1.46 -2.76
C LYS A 316 35.51 2.06 -1.47
N GLU A 317 35.09 3.28 -1.13
CA GLU A 317 35.21 3.78 0.23
C GLU A 317 34.64 2.69 1.14
N LYS A 318 35.42 2.30 2.15
CA LYS A 318 34.96 1.28 3.10
C LYS A 318 33.62 1.75 3.67
N PRO A 319 32.59 0.89 3.70
CA PRO A 319 31.32 1.28 4.27
C PRO A 319 31.49 1.88 5.66
N PHE A 320 30.76 2.96 5.96
CA PHE A 320 30.93 3.71 7.20
C PHE A 320 30.69 2.87 8.48
N TRP A 321 30.02 1.73 8.35
CA TRP A 321 29.81 0.77 9.44
C TRP A 321 31.00 -0.16 9.68
N GLU A 322 32.03 -0.18 8.83
CA GLU A 322 33.28 -0.93 9.03
C GLU A 322 34.34 -0.11 9.78
N THR A 323 34.19 1.22 9.83
CA THR A 323 35.13 2.13 10.49
C THR A 323 34.70 2.57 11.89
N ASN A 324 33.60 2.02 12.39
CA ASN A 324 32.98 2.44 13.66
C ASN A 324 33.55 1.75 14.92
N GLY A 325 34.59 0.91 14.77
CA GLY A 325 35.25 0.22 15.89
C GLY A 325 34.46 -0.94 16.50
N HIS A 326 33.29 -1.29 15.97
CA HIS A 326 32.48 -2.42 16.43
C HIS A 326 32.49 -3.53 15.38
N VAL A 327 33.41 -4.49 15.53
CA VAL A 327 33.50 -5.66 14.66
C VAL A 327 32.41 -6.67 15.06
N GLY A 328 31.63 -7.16 14.09
CA GLY A 328 30.70 -8.26 14.30
C GLY A 328 31.42 -9.50 14.84
N THR A 329 30.69 -10.40 15.51
CA THR A 329 31.23 -11.59 16.20
C THR A 329 31.96 -12.60 15.30
N ASP A 330 32.11 -12.34 14.00
CA ASP A 330 32.59 -13.29 13.00
C ASP A 330 33.92 -12.83 12.34
N SER A 331 34.80 -12.12 13.05
CA SER A 331 36.18 -11.89 12.58
C SER A 331 37.17 -13.00 12.93
N ASN A 332 36.66 -14.19 13.27
CA ASN A 332 37.43 -15.42 13.39
C ASN A 332 36.64 -16.56 12.74
N VAL A 333 36.95 -16.87 11.48
CA VAL A 333 37.17 -18.20 10.86
C VAL A 333 37.29 -18.02 9.35
#